data_AF-A0A2N1Y6R1-F1
#
_entry.id   AF-A0A2N1Y6R1-F1
#
_cell.length_a   1.000
_cell.length_b   1.000
_cell.length_c   1.000
_cell.angle_alpha   90.00
_cell.angle_beta   90.00
_cell.angle_gamma   90.00
#
_symmetry.space_group_name_H-M   'P 1'
#
loop_
_entity.id
_entity.type
_entity.pdbx_description
1 polymer ?
#
loop_
_entity_poly.entity_id
_entity_poly.type
_entity_poly.pdbx_seq_one_letter_code
_entity_poly.pdbx_strand_id
1 'polypeptide(L)'
;MQAHLQSRLSSMVLLRQHRAARQEPLMTDSLTSLSDLLEISRDGVDFFEQASQCVDDKRLRALFSQLAKTKASLAENLSEEVTAKPGRKGKASGPVAEFQKTYASLSTSLRKADVTQIDQLEQTEDRLHSRFQELVMDRDQTFVVRVLAKQYLARVDPLHREIRARKRSLS
;
A
#
# COMPACT_ATOMS: atom_id res chain seq x y z
N MET A 1 8.17 55.14 -48.47
CA MET A 1 7.88 53.78 -48.99
C MET A 1 8.36 52.73 -48.00
N GLN A 2 7.72 52.70 -46.83
CA GLN A 2 8.16 51.94 -45.65
C GLN A 2 7.06 50.92 -45.31
N ALA A 3 6.74 50.05 -46.27
CA ALA A 3 5.70 49.03 -46.11
C ALA A 3 6.10 47.67 -46.71
N HIS A 4 7.34 47.52 -47.20
CA HIS A 4 7.79 46.30 -47.90
C HIS A 4 8.93 45.54 -47.22
N LEU A 5 9.32 45.94 -46.00
CA LEU A 5 10.40 45.25 -45.26
C LEU A 5 9.94 44.43 -44.05
N GLN A 6 8.64 44.31 -43.80
CA GLN A 6 8.10 43.39 -42.77
C GLN A 6 7.58 42.07 -43.35
N SER A 7 7.46 41.93 -44.67
CA SER A 7 6.90 40.71 -45.27
C SER A 7 7.92 39.57 -45.45
N ARG A 8 9.23 39.84 -45.35
CA ARG A 8 10.28 38.81 -45.53
C ARG A 8 10.81 38.20 -44.23
N LEU A 9 10.27 38.57 -43.07
CA LEU A 9 10.60 37.94 -41.78
C LEU A 9 9.54 36.92 -41.32
N SER A 10 8.49 36.67 -42.11
CA SER A 10 7.47 35.66 -41.79
C SER A 10 7.69 34.28 -42.45
N SER A 11 8.79 34.08 -43.18
CA SER A 11 9.02 32.82 -43.92
C SER A 11 10.21 31.99 -43.43
N MET A 12 10.75 32.27 -42.24
CA MET A 12 11.89 31.53 -41.70
C MET A 12 11.67 30.98 -40.28
N VAL A 13 10.43 30.58 -39.98
CA VAL A 13 10.09 29.74 -38.82
C VAL A 13 9.23 28.56 -39.29
N LEU A 14 9.66 27.88 -40.34
CA LEU A 14 8.96 26.70 -40.87
C LEU A 14 9.93 25.54 -41.13
N LEU A 15 10.83 25.25 -40.20
CA LEU A 15 11.65 24.04 -40.25
C LEU A 15 12.21 23.69 -38.87
N ARG A 16 11.35 23.07 -38.05
CA ARG A 16 11.68 22.02 -37.07
C ARG A 16 10.45 21.67 -36.23
N GLN A 17 9.37 21.24 -36.89
CA GLN A 17 8.25 20.54 -36.24
C GLN A 17 8.41 19.01 -36.28
N HIS A 18 9.64 18.52 -36.23
CA HIS A 18 9.91 17.10 -36.02
C HIS A 18 11.05 16.95 -35.02
N ARG A 19 10.75 17.23 -33.75
CA ARG A 19 11.50 16.66 -32.65
C ARG A 19 10.49 16.06 -31.70
N ALA A 20 10.34 14.75 -31.88
CA ALA A 20 9.81 13.76 -30.97
C ALA A 20 8.81 14.31 -29.95
N ALA A 21 7.56 13.88 -30.11
CA ALA A 21 6.75 13.55 -28.96
C ALA A 21 7.66 12.85 -27.93
N ARG A 22 8.16 13.60 -26.95
CA ARG A 22 8.45 13.05 -25.65
C ARG A 22 7.06 12.70 -25.13
N GLN A 23 6.60 11.53 -25.55
CA GLN A 23 5.97 10.62 -24.63
C GLN A 23 6.95 10.57 -23.46
N GLU A 24 6.73 11.44 -22.47
CA GLU A 24 7.31 11.22 -21.16
C GLU A 24 7.00 9.77 -20.84
N PRO A 25 8.03 8.98 -20.50
CA PRO A 25 7.87 7.55 -20.31
C PRO A 25 6.68 7.38 -19.39
N LEU A 26 5.74 6.52 -19.80
CA LEU A 26 4.54 6.17 -19.06
C LEU A 26 4.83 6.36 -17.57
N MET A 27 4.14 7.29 -16.91
CA MET A 27 4.05 7.28 -15.47
C MET A 27 3.41 5.95 -15.13
N THR A 28 4.28 4.96 -15.05
CA THR A 28 3.99 3.56 -14.84
C THR A 28 3.35 3.60 -13.50
N ASP A 29 2.04 3.37 -13.48
CA ASP A 29 1.39 2.52 -12.51
C ASP A 29 2.26 2.36 -11.25
N SER A 30 2.40 3.45 -10.49
CA SER A 30 3.09 3.44 -9.21
C SER A 30 2.07 2.82 -8.27
N LEU A 31 1.80 1.55 -8.54
CA LEU A 31 0.68 0.76 -8.08
C LEU A 31 0.76 0.71 -6.57
N THR A 32 -0.22 1.37 -5.92
CA THR A 32 -0.35 1.56 -4.47
C THR A 32 0.56 2.68 -3.95
N SER A 33 0.00 3.89 -3.82
CA SER A 33 0.70 5.01 -3.19
C SER A 33 1.18 4.61 -1.80
N LEU A 34 2.32 5.11 -1.32
CA LEU A 34 2.74 4.91 0.07
C LEU A 34 1.62 5.29 1.07
N SER A 35 0.83 6.30 0.70
CA SER A 35 -0.39 6.71 1.41
C SER A 35 -1.45 5.61 1.45
N ASP A 36 -1.66 4.87 0.36
CA ASP A 36 -2.63 3.77 0.28
C ASP A 36 -2.21 2.62 1.21
N LEU A 37 -0.91 2.26 1.21
CA LEU A 37 -0.38 1.24 2.11
C LEU A 37 -0.47 1.66 3.58
N LEU A 38 -0.27 2.94 3.85
CA LEU A 38 -0.46 3.52 5.17
C LEU A 38 -1.93 3.45 5.61
N GLU A 39 -2.86 3.80 4.73
CA GLU A 39 -4.30 3.72 4.98
C GLU A 39 -4.75 2.27 5.25
N ILE A 40 -4.41 1.34 4.35
CA ILE A 40 -4.71 -0.10 4.54
C ILE A 40 -4.10 -0.62 5.85
N SER A 41 -2.90 -0.17 6.20
CA SER A 41 -2.25 -0.57 7.46
C SER A 41 -3.01 -0.07 8.68
N ARG A 42 -3.54 1.17 8.64
CA ARG A 42 -4.38 1.74 9.71
C ARG A 42 -5.71 1.01 9.84
N ASP A 43 -6.38 0.75 8.73
CA ASP A 43 -7.63 -0.04 8.74
C ASP A 43 -7.37 -1.45 9.31
N GLY A 44 -6.22 -2.04 8.97
CA GLY A 44 -5.77 -3.29 9.55
C GLY A 44 -5.53 -3.21 11.06
N VAL A 45 -4.99 -2.10 11.58
CA VAL A 45 -4.85 -1.89 13.04
C VAL A 45 -6.21 -1.96 13.71
N ASP A 46 -7.15 -1.13 13.27
CA ASP A 46 -8.51 -1.06 13.84
C ASP A 46 -9.20 -2.43 13.80
N PHE A 47 -9.08 -3.13 12.67
CA PHE A 47 -9.59 -4.47 12.51
C PHE A 47 -8.97 -5.47 13.50
N PHE A 48 -7.64 -5.54 13.60
CA PHE A 48 -6.97 -6.52 14.46
C PHE A 48 -7.17 -6.22 15.95
N GLU A 49 -7.29 -4.95 16.33
CA GLU A 49 -7.66 -4.57 17.70
C GLU A 49 -9.05 -5.06 18.05
N GLN A 50 -10.05 -4.78 17.22
CA GLN A 50 -11.42 -5.26 17.41
C GLN A 50 -11.50 -6.79 17.39
N ALA A 51 -10.85 -7.43 16.42
CA ALA A 51 -10.81 -8.88 16.30
C ALA A 51 -10.21 -9.54 17.55
N SER A 52 -9.17 -8.96 18.14
CA SER A 52 -8.57 -9.48 19.37
C SER A 52 -9.53 -9.46 20.56
N GLN A 53 -10.41 -8.45 20.64
CA GLN A 53 -11.39 -8.31 21.71
C GLN A 53 -12.56 -9.29 21.54
N CYS A 54 -12.95 -9.57 20.30
CA CYS A 54 -14.14 -10.36 19.98
C CYS A 54 -13.88 -11.86 19.83
N VAL A 55 -12.69 -12.27 19.38
CA VAL A 55 -12.40 -13.68 19.07
C VAL A 55 -12.37 -14.54 20.33
N ASP A 56 -13.04 -15.70 20.31
CA ASP A 56 -13.13 -16.60 21.47
C ASP A 56 -11.80 -17.36 21.73
N ASP A 57 -11.03 -17.61 20.67
CA ASP A 57 -9.75 -18.31 20.71
C ASP A 57 -8.63 -17.44 21.32
N LYS A 58 -8.12 -17.85 22.48
CA LYS A 58 -7.05 -17.14 23.21
C LYS A 58 -5.76 -16.99 22.42
N ARG A 59 -5.41 -17.95 21.55
CA ARG A 59 -4.20 -17.88 20.72
C ARG A 59 -4.39 -16.89 19.58
N LEU A 60 -5.54 -16.93 18.89
CA LEU A 60 -5.87 -15.93 17.87
C LEU A 60 -5.93 -14.52 18.44
N ARG A 61 -6.49 -14.36 19.64
CA ARG A 61 -6.50 -13.08 20.36
C ARG A 61 -5.10 -12.51 20.53
N ALA A 62 -4.14 -13.32 21.00
CA ALA A 62 -2.77 -12.88 21.18
C ALA A 62 -2.11 -12.49 19.84
N LEU A 63 -2.35 -13.27 18.78
CA LEU A 63 -1.82 -12.99 17.45
C LEU A 63 -2.37 -11.70 16.85
N PHE A 64 -3.68 -11.49 16.94
CA PHE A 64 -4.32 -10.27 16.45
C PHE A 64 -3.82 -9.04 17.21
N SER A 65 -3.66 -9.13 18.53
CA SER A 65 -3.05 -8.03 19.30
C SER A 65 -1.62 -7.73 18.86
N GLN A 66 -0.82 -8.75 18.53
CA GLN A 66 0.55 -8.55 18.05
C GLN A 66 0.60 -7.98 16.63
N LEU A 67 -0.32 -8.38 15.75
CA LEU A 67 -0.47 -7.82 14.40
C LEU A 67 -0.87 -6.35 14.45
N ALA A 68 -1.86 -6.00 15.27
CA ALA A 68 -2.27 -4.61 15.49
C ALA A 68 -1.06 -3.73 15.89
N LYS A 69 -0.31 -4.15 16.91
CA LYS A 69 0.90 -3.42 17.36
C LYS A 69 1.95 -3.27 16.27
N THR A 70 2.18 -4.34 15.49
CA THR A 70 3.18 -4.34 14.42
C THR A 70 2.79 -3.38 13.30
N LYS A 71 1.52 -3.36 12.90
CA LYS A 71 0.99 -2.44 11.89
C LYS A 71 0.94 -1.00 12.39
N ALA A 72 0.54 -0.76 13.64
CA ALA A 72 0.50 0.58 14.23
C ALA A 72 1.87 1.23 14.22
N SER A 73 2.91 0.49 14.65
CA SER A 73 4.29 0.97 14.60
C SER A 73 4.73 1.29 13.16
N LEU A 74 4.40 0.45 12.17
CA LEU A 74 4.72 0.77 10.78
C LEU A 74 3.99 2.04 10.31
N ALA A 75 2.69 2.16 10.60
CA ALA A 75 1.88 3.28 10.18
C ALA A 75 2.40 4.61 10.74
N GLU A 76 2.79 4.64 12.01
CA GLU A 76 3.44 5.80 12.64
C GLU A 76 4.70 6.21 11.88
N ASN A 77 5.66 5.28 11.71
CA ASN A 77 6.92 5.55 11.02
C ASN A 77 6.73 5.98 9.54
N LEU A 78 5.79 5.37 8.82
CA LEU A 78 5.50 5.75 7.43
C LEU A 78 4.80 7.13 7.35
N SER A 79 3.98 7.49 8.35
CA SER A 79 3.30 8.78 8.40
C SER A 79 4.29 9.94 8.50
N GLU A 80 5.38 9.75 9.24
CA GLU A 80 6.47 10.73 9.36
C GLU A 80 7.13 10.98 7.99
N GLU A 81 7.39 9.92 7.22
CA GLU A 81 7.97 10.02 5.87
C GLU A 81 7.04 10.69 4.86
N VAL A 82 5.73 10.42 4.93
CA VAL A 82 4.72 11.05 4.06
C VAL A 82 4.60 12.55 4.38
N THR A 83 4.60 12.91 5.67
CA THR A 83 4.46 14.31 6.13
C THR A 83 5.70 15.14 5.80
N ALA A 84 6.89 14.55 5.91
CA ALA A 84 8.16 15.22 5.61
C ALA A 84 8.34 15.57 4.11
N LYS A 85 7.55 14.97 3.20
CA LYS A 85 7.70 15.13 1.74
C LYS A 85 6.38 15.52 1.06
N PRO A 86 5.86 16.74 1.30
CA PRO A 86 4.53 17.17 0.86
C PRO A 86 4.31 17.23 -0.67
N GLY A 87 5.35 17.06 -1.49
CA GLY A 87 5.27 17.08 -2.96
C GLY A 87 5.07 15.70 -3.62
N ARG A 88 5.23 14.59 -2.89
CA ARG A 88 5.13 13.23 -3.44
C ARG A 88 3.78 12.60 -3.09
N LYS A 89 2.69 13.32 -3.38
CA LYS A 89 1.33 12.77 -3.26
C LYS A 89 1.11 11.79 -4.40
N GLY A 90 1.46 10.52 -4.20
CA GLY A 90 0.93 9.45 -5.04
C GLY A 90 -0.59 9.51 -4.95
N LYS A 91 -1.26 9.74 -6.08
CA LYS A 91 -2.72 9.77 -6.12
C LYS A 91 -3.22 8.41 -5.66
N ALA A 92 -4.03 8.41 -4.60
CA ALA A 92 -4.76 7.23 -4.17
C ALA A 92 -5.69 6.80 -5.31
N SER A 93 -5.34 5.69 -5.95
CA SER A 93 -6.16 5.08 -7.00
C SER A 93 -6.05 3.56 -6.98
N GLY A 94 -5.50 3.00 -5.90
CA GLY A 94 -5.28 1.57 -5.71
C GLY A 94 -6.40 0.83 -4.93
N PRO A 95 -6.27 -0.49 -4.75
CA PRO A 95 -7.30 -1.42 -4.24
C PRO A 95 -7.65 -1.26 -2.75
N VAL A 96 -7.45 -0.09 -2.14
CA VAL A 96 -7.72 0.21 -0.71
C VAL A 96 -9.14 -0.20 -0.31
N ALA A 97 -10.13 0.13 -1.15
CA ALA A 97 -11.54 -0.20 -0.90
C ALA A 97 -11.80 -1.71 -0.76
N GLU A 98 -11.01 -2.56 -1.42
CA GLU A 98 -11.15 -4.01 -1.34
C GLU A 98 -10.64 -4.56 0.00
N PHE A 99 -9.51 -4.03 0.49
CA PHE A 99 -9.00 -4.34 1.82
C PHE A 99 -9.99 -3.90 2.90
N GLN A 100 -10.45 -2.65 2.82
CA GLN A 100 -11.45 -2.08 3.74
C GLN A 100 -12.72 -2.92 3.79
N LYS A 101 -13.26 -3.28 2.61
CA LYS A 101 -14.45 -4.12 2.53
C LYS A 101 -14.22 -5.50 3.17
N THR A 102 -13.05 -6.09 2.96
CA THR A 102 -12.75 -7.42 3.51
C THR A 102 -12.58 -7.36 5.02
N TYR A 103 -11.85 -6.39 5.55
CA TYR A 103 -11.72 -6.19 7.00
C TYR A 103 -13.08 -5.91 7.67
N ALA A 104 -13.93 -5.07 7.06
CA ALA A 104 -15.28 -4.81 7.56
C ALA A 104 -16.17 -6.07 7.54
N SER A 105 -16.07 -6.89 6.49
CA SER A 105 -16.81 -8.16 6.42
C SER A 105 -16.34 -9.14 7.50
N LEU A 106 -15.03 -9.23 7.72
CA LEU A 106 -14.46 -10.12 8.73
C LEU A 106 -14.76 -9.65 10.14
N SER A 107 -14.73 -8.35 10.45
CA SER A 107 -14.98 -7.85 11.81
C SER A 107 -16.37 -8.24 12.34
N THR A 108 -17.37 -8.34 11.46
CA THR A 108 -18.73 -8.75 11.83
C THR A 108 -18.88 -10.26 12.08
N SER A 109 -17.99 -11.07 11.51
CA SER A 109 -18.20 -12.52 11.42
C SER A 109 -17.12 -13.35 12.14
N LEU A 110 -15.91 -12.80 12.34
CA LEU A 110 -14.71 -13.53 12.81
C LEU A 110 -14.75 -13.99 14.27
N ARG A 111 -15.83 -13.72 15.02
CA ARG A 111 -15.94 -14.06 16.45
C ARG A 111 -15.62 -15.53 16.75
N LYS A 112 -16.18 -16.46 15.96
CA LYS A 112 -15.93 -17.91 16.09
C LYS A 112 -14.73 -18.40 15.28
N ALA A 113 -14.19 -17.57 14.39
CA ALA A 113 -13.05 -17.84 13.52
C ALA A 113 -13.09 -19.25 12.88
N ASP A 114 -13.94 -19.42 11.88
CA ASP A 114 -13.93 -20.63 11.07
C ASP A 114 -12.77 -20.66 10.05
N VAL A 115 -12.52 -21.82 9.46
CA VAL A 115 -11.42 -22.02 8.49
C VAL A 115 -11.57 -21.07 7.29
N THR A 116 -12.78 -20.82 6.80
CA THR A 116 -13.06 -19.96 5.65
C THR A 116 -12.70 -18.51 5.94
N GLN A 117 -13.07 -18.01 7.13
CA GLN A 117 -12.78 -16.66 7.57
C GLN A 117 -11.28 -16.45 7.79
N ILE A 118 -10.60 -17.43 8.40
CA ILE A 118 -9.15 -17.39 8.58
C ILE A 118 -8.44 -17.48 7.23
N ASP A 119 -8.95 -18.25 6.27
CA ASP A 119 -8.41 -18.31 4.92
C ASP A 119 -8.58 -16.99 4.16
N GLN A 120 -9.75 -16.37 4.23
CA GLN A 120 -10.00 -15.06 3.62
C GLN A 120 -9.11 -13.97 4.25
N LEU A 121 -8.93 -14.01 5.57
CA LEU A 121 -8.00 -13.12 6.27
C LEU A 121 -6.56 -13.32 5.80
N GLU A 122 -6.10 -14.57 5.71
CA GLU A 122 -4.77 -14.92 5.23
C GLU A 122 -4.53 -14.42 3.81
N GLN A 123 -5.47 -14.65 2.89
CA GLN A 123 -5.37 -14.17 1.50
C GLN A 123 -5.28 -12.64 1.44
N THR A 124 -6.05 -11.94 2.27
CA THR A 124 -6.01 -10.48 2.36
C THR A 124 -4.64 -10.02 2.85
N GLU A 125 -4.14 -10.60 3.94
CA GLU A 125 -2.84 -10.25 4.50
C GLU A 125 -1.67 -10.62 3.58
N ASP A 126 -1.77 -11.69 2.80
CA ASP A 126 -0.74 -12.09 1.82
C ASP A 126 -0.67 -11.14 0.63
N ARG A 127 -1.81 -10.61 0.19
CA ARG A 127 -1.84 -9.55 -0.82
C ARG A 127 -1.18 -8.28 -0.31
N LEU A 128 -1.49 -7.87 0.92
CA LEU A 128 -0.85 -6.70 1.54
C LEU A 128 0.66 -6.93 1.72
N HIS A 129 1.05 -8.11 2.17
CA HIS A 129 2.45 -8.52 2.30
C HIS A 129 3.21 -8.40 0.98
N SER A 130 2.63 -8.91 -0.11
CA SER A 130 3.21 -8.82 -1.46
C SER A 130 3.43 -7.36 -1.89
N ARG A 131 2.50 -6.45 -1.56
CA ARG A 131 2.69 -5.01 -1.83
C ARG A 131 3.84 -4.41 -1.04
N PHE A 132 4.04 -4.84 0.20
CA PHE A 132 5.23 -4.43 0.96
C PHE A 132 6.53 -5.00 0.38
N GLN A 133 6.51 -6.22 -0.18
CA GLN A 133 7.67 -6.77 -0.89
C GLN A 133 7.99 -5.97 -2.15
N GLU A 134 6.97 -5.60 -2.93
CA GLU A 134 7.12 -4.69 -4.08
C GLU A 134 7.71 -3.34 -3.64
N LEU A 135 7.19 -2.76 -2.55
CA LEU A 135 7.68 -1.50 -1.99
C LEU A 135 9.16 -1.55 -1.57
N VAL A 136 9.64 -2.69 -1.03
CA VAL A 136 11.05 -2.87 -0.67
C VAL A 136 11.96 -2.84 -1.91
N MET A 137 11.46 -3.29 -3.07
CA MET A 137 12.22 -3.40 -4.31
C MET A 137 12.07 -2.16 -5.21
N ASP A 138 11.08 -1.31 -4.93
CA ASP A 138 10.80 -0.08 -5.68
C ASP A 138 11.92 0.95 -5.50
N ARG A 139 12.75 1.11 -6.53
CA ARG A 139 13.89 2.05 -6.54
C ARG A 139 13.47 3.51 -6.57
N ASP A 140 12.23 3.81 -6.93
CA ASP A 140 11.70 5.16 -6.91
C ASP A 140 11.39 5.61 -5.47
N GLN A 141 11.13 4.68 -4.54
CA GLN A 141 10.97 4.99 -3.13
C GLN A 141 12.27 5.41 -2.45
N THR A 142 12.11 6.14 -1.34
CA THR A 142 13.23 6.56 -0.51
C THR A 142 13.85 5.36 0.20
N PHE A 143 15.15 5.40 0.48
CA PHE A 143 15.83 4.33 1.22
C PHE A 143 15.14 4.04 2.57
N VAL A 144 14.72 5.10 3.29
CA VAL A 144 14.02 4.98 4.58
C VAL A 144 12.72 4.20 4.43
N VAL A 145 11.87 4.53 3.45
CA VAL A 145 10.60 3.82 3.21
C VAL A 145 10.83 2.33 2.93
N ARG A 146 11.81 2.00 2.08
CA ARG A 146 12.14 0.60 1.79
C ARG A 146 12.67 -0.15 3.01
N VAL A 147 13.45 0.51 3.87
CA VAL A 147 13.93 -0.08 5.12
C VAL A 147 12.78 -0.32 6.10
N LEU A 148 11.87 0.63 6.27
CA LEU A 148 10.70 0.48 7.13
C LEU A 148 9.80 -0.67 6.67
N ALA A 149 9.55 -0.77 5.36
CA ALA A 149 8.81 -1.88 4.76
C ALA A 149 9.48 -3.23 5.03
N LYS A 150 10.81 -3.32 4.84
CA LYS A 150 11.58 -4.54 5.13
C LYS A 150 11.52 -4.95 6.60
N GLN A 151 11.60 -3.98 7.52
CA GLN A 151 11.49 -4.23 8.96
C GLN A 151 10.09 -4.73 9.34
N TYR A 152 9.04 -4.17 8.72
CA TYR A 152 7.68 -4.66 8.92
C TYR A 152 7.51 -6.10 8.45
N LEU A 153 7.98 -6.44 7.25
CA LEU A 153 7.93 -7.80 6.71
C LEU A 153 8.59 -8.82 7.66
N ALA A 154 9.79 -8.49 8.16
CA ALA A 154 10.50 -9.36 9.11
C ALA A 154 9.74 -9.60 10.41
N ARG A 155 8.94 -8.63 10.87
CA ARG A 155 8.10 -8.76 12.07
C ARG A 155 6.80 -9.51 11.82
N VAL A 156 6.19 -9.32 10.65
CA VAL A 156 4.86 -9.88 10.32
C VAL A 156 4.95 -11.34 9.83
N ASP A 157 6.04 -11.72 9.19
CA ASP A 157 6.31 -13.07 8.69
C ASP A 157 6.06 -14.19 9.71
N PRO A 158 6.63 -14.15 10.93
CA PRO A 158 6.35 -15.18 11.94
C PRO A 158 4.87 -15.19 12.36
N LEU A 159 4.19 -14.04 12.38
CA LEU A 159 2.77 -13.94 12.75
C LEU A 159 1.87 -14.58 11.69
N HIS A 160 2.14 -14.33 10.40
CA HIS A 160 1.41 -14.98 9.31
C HIS A 160 1.64 -16.49 9.29
N ARG A 161 2.86 -16.96 9.63
CA ARG A 161 3.13 -18.40 9.78
C ARG A 161 2.29 -19.02 10.90
N GLU A 162 2.13 -18.32 12.01
CA GLU A 162 1.32 -18.80 13.13
C GLU A 162 -0.18 -18.81 12.80
N ILE A 163 -0.70 -17.80 12.07
CA ILE A 163 -2.08 -17.82 11.55
C ILE A 163 -2.30 -19.07 10.70
N ARG A 164 -1.38 -19.36 9.76
CA ARG A 164 -1.45 -20.56 8.92
C ARG A 164 -1.41 -21.85 9.73
N ALA A 165 -0.56 -21.91 10.75
CA ALA A 165 -0.50 -23.05 11.65
C ALA A 165 -1.82 -23.22 12.41
N ARG A 166 -2.44 -22.11 12.83
CA ARG A 166 -3.74 -22.14 13.50
C ARG A 166 -4.86 -22.61 12.57
N LYS A 167 -4.91 -22.11 11.34
CA LYS A 167 -5.84 -22.55 10.29
C LYS A 167 -5.80 -24.08 10.12
N ARG A 168 -4.60 -24.65 10.00
CA ARG A 168 -4.41 -26.10 9.88
C ARG A 168 -4.87 -26.89 11.10
N SER A 169 -4.87 -26.29 12.29
CA SER A 169 -5.38 -26.95 13.50
C SER A 169 -6.89 -26.86 13.68
N LEU A 170 -7.56 -26.01 12.89
CA LEU A 170 -9.01 -25.82 12.87
C LEU A 170 -9.69 -26.65 11.76
N SER A 171 -8.92 -27.07 10.75
CA SER A 171 -9.33 -27.99 9.69
C SER A 171 -9.23 -29.45 10.13
#